data_AF-A0AA86TKA6-F1
#
_entry.id   AF-A0AA86TKA6-F1
#
_cell.length_a   1.000
_cell.length_b   1.000
_cell.length_c   1.000
_cell.angle_alpha   90.00
_cell.angle_beta   90.00
_cell.angle_gamma   90.00
#
_symmetry.space_group_name_H-M   'P 1'
#
loop_
_entity.id
_entity.type
_entity.pdbx_description
1 polymer ?
#
loop_
_entity_poly.entity_id
_entity_poly.type
_entity_poly.pdbx_seq_one_letter_code
_entity_poly.pdbx_strand_id
1 'polypeptide(L)'
;MFKRKSNKENHFKSYDEFKSALIQSGYKKSQIIFAIDFSSSNATSGKYHYKEGMHNIKKFTQTPYERAILCLQPLFDDLDVDSKIPCFIFGDTETRDQSVRPLSDDIYLNGVQEVIQNYRQVCQRITMHGPTTLKPIISEAIKIMQYNKNMLHILVILTDGEVSNPEIDAEYIIKASEYPLSIVTVGLGDGPFDDFEKFDDKLRKRKFDNFNFVDYTELESNLKDAEKLQEKILVQLLHELPEQLIAINKLKLLTEK
;
A
#
# COMPACT_ATOMS: atom_id res chain seq x y z
N MET A 1 31.25 0.65 -7.45
CA MET A 1 31.24 1.54 -6.27
C MET A 1 29.78 1.89 -6.02
N PHE A 2 29.18 1.29 -5.00
CA PHE A 2 27.75 1.40 -4.74
C PHE A 2 27.42 2.80 -4.20
N LYS A 3 26.63 3.58 -4.94
CA LYS A 3 25.79 4.58 -4.28
C LYS A 3 24.73 3.78 -3.55
N ARG A 4 24.80 3.72 -2.22
CA ARG A 4 23.58 3.60 -1.39
C ARG A 4 22.60 4.63 -1.95
N LYS A 5 21.31 4.31 -2.11
CA LYS A 5 20.27 5.35 -2.18
C LYS A 5 20.61 6.27 -1.00
N SER A 6 20.92 7.53 -1.31
CA SER A 6 21.18 8.56 -0.32
C SER A 6 20.06 8.52 0.72
N ASN A 7 20.37 8.88 1.97
CA ASN A 7 19.36 9.20 2.99
C ASN A 7 18.06 9.68 2.29
N LYS A 8 16.96 8.94 2.43
CA LYS A 8 15.62 9.37 2.01
C LYS A 8 15.25 10.57 2.91
N GLU A 9 15.92 11.71 2.71
CA GLU A 9 15.59 12.99 3.32
C GLU A 9 14.28 13.46 2.68
N ASN A 10 13.30 13.77 3.53
CA ASN A 10 11.98 14.34 3.19
C ASN A 10 11.99 15.17 1.91
N HIS A 11 11.62 14.56 0.78
CA HIS A 11 11.55 15.24 -0.51
C HIS A 11 10.50 16.36 -0.52
N PHE A 12 9.46 16.24 0.30
CA PHE A 12 8.40 17.23 0.45
C PHE A 12 8.22 17.61 1.92
N LYS A 13 8.00 18.89 2.19
CA LYS A 13 7.75 19.44 3.53
C LYS A 13 6.27 19.47 3.90
N SER A 14 5.39 19.40 2.90
CA SER A 14 3.94 19.41 3.04
C SER A 14 3.27 18.55 1.97
N TYR A 15 2.00 18.22 2.19
CA TYR A 15 1.20 17.48 1.22
C TYR A 15 0.92 18.31 -0.03
N ASP A 16 0.77 19.63 0.10
CA ASP A 16 0.61 20.53 -1.04
C ASP A 16 1.87 20.59 -1.95
N GLU A 17 3.07 20.50 -1.35
CA GLU A 17 4.32 20.41 -2.12
C GLU A 17 4.39 19.08 -2.89
N PHE A 18 4.02 17.98 -2.25
CA PHE A 18 3.89 16.67 -2.89
C PHE A 18 2.89 16.71 -4.07
N LYS A 19 1.69 17.27 -3.87
CA LYS A 19 0.68 17.41 -4.94
C LYS A 19 1.19 18.24 -6.11
N SER A 20 1.87 19.35 -5.81
CA SER A 20 2.46 20.21 -6.82
C SER A 20 3.50 19.45 -7.66
N ALA A 21 4.37 18.67 -7.02
CA ALA A 21 5.35 17.84 -7.70
C ALA A 21 4.70 16.72 -8.54
N LEU A 22 3.63 16.11 -8.04
CA LEU A 22 2.88 15.08 -8.76
C LEU A 22 2.21 15.66 -10.02
N ILE A 23 1.58 16.83 -9.92
CA ILE A 23 1.00 17.55 -11.06
C ILE A 23 2.08 17.90 -12.10
N GLN A 24 3.23 18.44 -11.66
CA GLN A 24 4.36 18.75 -12.54
C GLN A 24 4.96 17.51 -13.22
N SER A 25 4.81 16.34 -12.60
CA SER A 25 5.22 15.04 -13.14
C SER A 25 4.28 14.51 -14.24
N GLY A 26 3.19 15.22 -14.53
CA GLY A 26 2.22 14.89 -15.58
C GLY A 26 0.98 14.14 -15.07
N TYR A 27 0.64 14.30 -13.80
CA TYR A 27 -0.54 13.65 -13.21
C TYR A 27 -1.84 14.17 -13.81
N LYS A 28 -2.80 13.25 -14.00
CA LYS A 28 -4.13 13.55 -14.56
C LYS A 28 -5.24 12.94 -13.72
N LYS A 29 -5.15 11.64 -13.48
CA LYS A 29 -6.09 10.85 -12.70
C LYS A 29 -5.43 9.56 -12.23
N SER A 30 -5.87 9.02 -11.10
CA SER A 30 -5.51 7.67 -10.67
C SER A 30 -6.70 6.88 -10.15
N GLN A 31 -6.55 5.57 -10.15
CA GLN A 31 -7.38 4.66 -9.38
C GLN A 31 -6.54 4.12 -8.22
N ILE A 32 -7.05 4.22 -7.00
CA ILE A 32 -6.38 3.66 -5.83
C ILE A 32 -7.04 2.35 -5.43
N ILE A 33 -6.24 1.32 -5.17
CA ILE A 33 -6.67 -0.02 -4.78
C ILE A 33 -6.12 -0.30 -3.38
N PHE A 34 -6.96 -0.80 -2.47
CA PHE A 34 -6.51 -1.28 -1.17
C PHE A 34 -6.40 -2.80 -1.11
N ALA A 35 -5.38 -3.25 -0.39
CA ALA A 35 -5.20 -4.64 -0.01
C ALA A 35 -4.85 -4.72 1.47
N ILE A 36 -5.66 -5.45 2.23
CA ILE A 36 -5.49 -5.60 3.68
C ILE A 36 -5.10 -7.03 3.98
N ASP A 37 -3.94 -7.19 4.60
CA ASP A 37 -3.45 -8.47 5.07
C ASP A 37 -4.26 -8.94 6.29
N PHE A 38 -4.67 -10.21 6.27
CA PHE A 38 -5.30 -10.93 7.37
C PHE A 38 -4.58 -12.26 7.63
N SER A 39 -3.26 -12.26 7.50
CA SER A 39 -2.38 -13.37 7.85
C SER A 39 -2.39 -13.68 9.35
N SER A 40 -2.04 -14.91 9.73
CA SER A 40 -1.99 -15.31 11.13
C SER A 40 -0.91 -14.60 11.96
N SER A 41 0.15 -14.08 11.32
CA SER A 41 1.23 -13.34 11.98
C SER A 41 0.70 -12.08 12.69
N ASN A 42 -0.35 -11.45 12.14
CA ASN A 42 -1.02 -10.29 12.73
C ASN A 42 -1.53 -10.51 14.16
N ALA A 43 -1.71 -11.76 14.61
CA ALA A 43 -2.06 -12.07 16.00
C ALA A 43 -0.92 -11.73 16.99
N THR A 44 0.33 -11.72 16.53
CA THR A 44 1.52 -11.51 17.37
C THR A 44 2.39 -10.34 16.94
N SER A 45 2.28 -9.86 15.70
CA SER A 45 3.12 -8.78 15.16
C SER A 45 2.87 -7.40 15.78
N GLY A 46 1.93 -7.26 16.71
CA GLY A 46 1.75 -6.02 17.48
C GLY A 46 2.23 -6.11 18.92
N LYS A 47 2.94 -7.17 19.31
CA LYS A 47 3.27 -7.48 20.71
C LYS A 47 4.11 -6.38 21.39
N TYR A 48 5.06 -5.77 20.69
CA TYR A 48 5.97 -4.77 21.27
C TYR A 48 5.38 -3.36 21.19
N HIS A 49 4.96 -2.92 20.00
CA HIS A 49 4.45 -1.56 19.82
C HIS A 49 3.01 -1.38 20.34
N TYR A 50 2.16 -2.40 20.17
CA TYR A 50 0.72 -2.29 20.42
C TYR A 50 0.21 -3.14 21.59
N LYS A 51 1.02 -4.10 22.07
CA LYS A 51 0.71 -5.06 23.15
C LYS A 51 -0.57 -5.87 22.90
N GLU A 52 -0.93 -6.07 21.63
CA GLU A 52 -2.18 -6.71 21.21
C GLU A 52 -2.10 -7.12 19.73
N GLY A 53 -2.98 -8.02 19.28
CA GLY A 53 -3.10 -8.40 17.88
C GLY A 53 -3.61 -7.25 16.99
N MET A 54 -3.07 -7.14 15.79
CA MET A 54 -3.20 -5.96 14.92
C MET A 54 -4.63 -5.65 14.45
N HIS A 55 -5.50 -6.66 14.40
CA HIS A 55 -6.91 -6.50 14.01
C HIS A 55 -7.90 -6.50 15.18
N ASN A 56 -7.43 -6.38 16.43
CA ASN A 56 -8.31 -6.53 17.60
C ASN A 56 -9.21 -5.30 17.84
N ILE A 57 -10.32 -5.24 17.11
CA ILE A 57 -11.33 -4.17 17.18
C ILE A 57 -12.06 -4.09 18.54
N LYS A 58 -11.94 -5.09 19.41
CA LYS A 58 -12.52 -5.06 20.77
C LYS A 58 -11.62 -4.35 21.77
N LYS A 59 -10.32 -4.31 21.48
CA LYS A 59 -9.29 -3.72 22.34
C LYS A 59 -8.87 -2.35 21.87
N PHE A 60 -8.93 -2.10 20.56
CA PHE A 60 -8.63 -0.82 19.97
C PHE A 60 -9.90 -0.02 19.63
N THR A 61 -9.90 1.27 19.98
CA THR A 61 -10.84 2.24 19.38
C THR A 61 -10.60 2.33 17.87
N GLN A 62 -9.32 2.37 17.46
CA GLN A 62 -8.86 2.28 16.08
C GLN A 62 -7.64 1.36 16.03
N THR A 63 -7.75 0.27 15.27
CA THR A 63 -6.62 -0.65 15.02
C THR A 63 -5.49 0.06 14.24
N PRO A 64 -4.25 -0.45 14.28
CA PRO A 64 -3.17 0.06 13.42
C PRO A 64 -3.55 0.14 11.94
N TYR A 65 -4.25 -0.86 11.41
CA TYR A 65 -4.78 -0.84 10.05
C TYR A 65 -5.77 0.30 9.81
N GLU A 66 -6.74 0.51 10.73
CA GLU A 66 -7.68 1.63 10.60
C GLU A 66 -6.99 2.99 10.63
N ARG A 67 -5.96 3.15 11.48
CA ARG A 67 -5.18 4.39 11.55
C ARG A 67 -4.43 4.66 10.25
N ALA A 68 -3.79 3.64 9.67
CA ALA A 68 -3.11 3.78 8.39
C ALA A 68 -4.09 4.08 7.24
N ILE A 69 -5.23 3.38 7.17
CA ILE A 69 -6.28 3.62 6.18
C ILE A 69 -6.82 5.06 6.29
N LEU A 70 -7.12 5.54 7.49
CA LEU A 70 -7.58 6.92 7.73
C LEU A 70 -6.49 7.95 7.43
N CYS A 71 -5.23 7.64 7.72
CA CYS A 71 -4.11 8.52 7.40
C CYS A 71 -4.03 8.80 5.89
N LEU A 72 -4.33 7.79 5.07
CA LEU A 72 -4.33 7.88 3.61
C LEU A 72 -5.57 8.60 3.04
N GLN A 73 -6.57 8.97 3.84
CA GLN A 73 -7.80 9.60 3.32
C GLN A 73 -7.56 10.77 2.35
N PRO A 74 -6.65 11.73 2.60
CA PRO A 74 -6.43 12.84 1.68
C PRO A 74 -5.89 12.41 0.31
N LEU A 75 -5.25 11.24 0.21
CA LEU A 75 -4.83 10.66 -1.07
C LEU A 75 -6.05 10.34 -1.95
N PHE A 76 -7.09 9.77 -1.35
CA PHE A 76 -8.31 9.37 -2.06
C PHE A 76 -9.13 10.57 -2.47
N ASP A 77 -9.31 11.51 -1.53
CA ASP A 77 -10.10 12.71 -1.76
C ASP A 77 -9.51 13.58 -2.89
N ASP A 78 -8.17 13.60 -3.03
CA ASP A 78 -7.48 14.44 -4.01
C ASP A 78 -7.09 13.72 -5.31
N LEU A 79 -6.79 12.41 -5.27
CA LEU A 79 -6.22 11.68 -6.42
C LEU A 79 -7.09 10.53 -6.98
N ASP A 80 -8.13 10.08 -6.29
CA ASP A 80 -8.97 9.02 -6.84
C ASP A 80 -9.94 9.57 -7.92
N VAL A 81 -10.16 8.80 -8.98
CA VAL A 81 -10.92 9.26 -10.14
C VAL A 81 -12.42 9.40 -9.87
N ASP A 82 -12.98 8.56 -9.00
CA ASP A 82 -14.43 8.51 -8.74
C ASP A 82 -14.78 8.27 -7.26
N SER A 83 -13.78 8.31 -6.38
CA SER A 83 -13.89 8.01 -4.95
C SER A 83 -14.40 6.60 -4.67
N LYS A 84 -14.33 5.69 -5.65
CA LYS A 84 -14.65 4.28 -5.49
C LYS A 84 -13.37 3.48 -5.34
N ILE A 85 -13.23 2.80 -4.22
CA ILE A 85 -12.01 2.13 -3.84
C ILE A 85 -12.20 0.61 -3.99
N PRO A 86 -11.60 -0.03 -5.01
CA PRO A 86 -11.39 -1.46 -5.01
C PRO A 86 -10.66 -1.88 -3.74
N CYS A 87 -11.28 -2.68 -2.89
CA CYS A 87 -10.68 -3.10 -1.64
C CYS A 87 -10.70 -4.63 -1.52
N PHE A 88 -9.52 -5.20 -1.32
CA PHE A 88 -9.30 -6.63 -1.22
C PHE A 88 -8.69 -7.01 0.12
N ILE A 89 -8.88 -8.27 0.49
CA ILE A 89 -8.20 -8.91 1.59
C ILE A 89 -7.49 -10.18 1.13
N PHE A 90 -6.45 -10.56 1.86
CA PHE A 90 -5.65 -11.75 1.58
C PHE A 90 -5.03 -12.32 2.87
N GLY A 91 -4.49 -13.54 2.79
CA GLY A 91 -3.84 -14.21 3.92
C GLY A 91 -4.80 -14.90 4.90
N ASP A 92 -6.11 -14.86 4.67
CA ASP A 92 -7.07 -15.62 5.47
C ASP A 92 -7.15 -17.09 5.04
N THR A 93 -7.94 -17.91 5.75
CA THR A 93 -8.10 -19.33 5.44
C THR A 93 -8.62 -19.62 4.03
N GLU A 94 -9.35 -18.67 3.44
CA GLU A 94 -9.96 -18.80 2.11
C GLU A 94 -8.98 -18.43 0.98
N THR A 95 -8.16 -17.40 1.20
CA THR A 95 -7.27 -16.85 0.16
C THR A 95 -5.87 -17.46 0.18
N ARG A 96 -5.28 -17.60 1.38
CA ARG A 96 -3.88 -18.01 1.59
C ARG A 96 -2.93 -17.23 0.65
N ASP A 97 -2.06 -17.92 -0.06
CA ASP A 97 -1.13 -17.39 -1.06
C ASP A 97 -1.62 -17.56 -2.52
N GLN A 98 -2.88 -17.99 -2.72
CA GLN A 98 -3.39 -18.40 -4.03
C GLN A 98 -4.29 -17.33 -4.67
N SER A 99 -5.03 -16.57 -3.88
CA SER A 99 -6.03 -15.62 -4.37
C SER A 99 -6.15 -14.39 -3.45
N VAL A 100 -6.99 -13.45 -3.86
CA VAL A 100 -7.51 -12.37 -3.00
C VAL A 100 -9.03 -12.41 -3.08
N ARG A 101 -9.71 -11.83 -2.09
CA ARG A 101 -11.17 -11.65 -2.15
C ARG A 101 -11.57 -10.23 -1.80
N PRO A 102 -12.67 -9.71 -2.36
CA PRO A 102 -13.17 -8.38 -2.01
C PRO A 102 -13.45 -8.26 -0.51
N LEU A 103 -13.29 -7.04 0.03
CA LEU A 103 -13.56 -6.74 1.43
C LEU A 103 -15.06 -6.82 1.76
N SER A 104 -15.92 -6.51 0.79
CA SER A 104 -17.37 -6.58 0.87
C SER A 104 -17.95 -7.37 -0.31
N ASP A 105 -19.27 -7.51 -0.39
CA ASP A 105 -19.92 -8.12 -1.56
C ASP A 105 -19.71 -7.30 -2.84
N ASP A 106 -19.55 -5.97 -2.70
CA ASP A 106 -19.06 -5.09 -3.77
C ASP A 106 -17.53 -4.92 -3.65
N ILE A 107 -16.87 -4.91 -4.81
CA ILE A 107 -15.44 -4.63 -4.91
C ILE A 107 -15.19 -3.14 -4.67
N TYR A 108 -16.06 -2.27 -5.18
CA TYR A 108 -15.88 -0.82 -5.23
C TYR A 108 -16.59 -0.12 -4.08
N LEU A 109 -15.84 0.25 -3.04
CA LEU A 109 -16.38 0.91 -1.84
C LEU A 109 -16.39 2.43 -1.99
N ASN A 110 -17.42 3.11 -1.48
CA ASN A 110 -17.58 4.56 -1.55
C ASN A 110 -16.75 5.24 -0.45
N GLY A 111 -15.49 5.52 -0.78
CA GLY A 111 -14.55 6.22 0.08
C GLY A 111 -14.07 5.43 1.30
N VAL A 112 -13.17 6.06 2.05
CA VAL A 112 -12.45 5.43 3.17
C VAL A 112 -13.37 4.98 4.31
N GLN A 113 -14.48 5.69 4.54
CA GLN A 113 -15.40 5.34 5.62
C GLN A 113 -16.09 3.99 5.38
N GLU A 114 -16.45 3.68 4.14
CA GLU A 114 -17.03 2.38 3.79
C GLU A 114 -16.00 1.25 3.88
N VAL A 115 -14.73 1.52 3.54
CA VAL A 115 -13.61 0.60 3.78
C VAL A 115 -13.51 0.25 5.27
N ILE A 116 -13.49 1.26 6.16
CA ILE A 116 -13.38 1.05 7.61
C ILE A 116 -14.58 0.24 8.15
N GLN A 117 -15.79 0.55 7.69
CA GLN A 117 -17.00 -0.17 8.12
C GLN A 117 -16.94 -1.65 7.73
N ASN A 118 -16.63 -1.97 6.47
CA ASN A 118 -16.52 -3.35 6.00
C ASN A 118 -15.32 -4.08 6.62
N TYR A 119 -14.20 -3.39 6.83
CA TYR A 119 -13.05 -3.92 7.57
C TYR A 119 -13.46 -4.41 8.97
N ARG A 120 -14.17 -3.58 9.75
CA ARG A 120 -14.63 -3.97 11.08
C ARG A 120 -15.61 -5.15 11.05
N GLN A 121 -16.45 -5.28 10.01
CA GLN A 121 -17.31 -6.45 9.85
C GLN A 121 -16.51 -7.72 9.56
N VAL A 122 -15.50 -7.64 8.70
CA VAL A 122 -14.60 -8.77 8.38
C VAL A 122 -13.83 -9.21 9.63
N CYS A 123 -13.26 -8.27 10.39
CA CYS A 123 -12.54 -8.57 11.64
C CYS A 123 -13.34 -9.39 12.66
N GLN A 124 -14.68 -9.32 12.64
CA GLN A 124 -15.53 -10.08 13.56
C GLN A 124 -15.63 -11.57 13.23
N ARG A 125 -15.42 -11.95 11.96
CA ARG A 125 -15.69 -13.30 11.43
C ARG A 125 -14.50 -13.97 10.77
N ILE A 126 -13.46 -13.22 10.46
CA ILE A 126 -12.30 -13.71 9.71
C ILE A 126 -11.50 -14.73 10.53
N THR A 127 -11.03 -15.78 9.84
CA THR A 127 -10.04 -16.70 10.38
C THR A 127 -8.72 -16.45 9.65
N MET A 128 -7.78 -15.83 10.36
CA MET A 128 -6.46 -15.49 9.82
C MET A 128 -5.59 -16.74 9.60
N HIS A 129 -4.79 -16.78 8.53
CA HIS A 129 -4.01 -17.96 8.16
C HIS A 129 -2.71 -17.61 7.40
N GLY A 130 -2.09 -18.60 6.76
CA GLY A 130 -0.99 -18.42 5.80
C GLY A 130 -0.91 -19.62 4.85
N PRO A 131 0.15 -19.78 4.05
CA PRO A 131 1.16 -18.77 3.72
C PRO A 131 0.57 -17.53 3.05
N THR A 132 1.38 -16.49 2.91
CA THR A 132 1.02 -15.20 2.28
C THR A 132 2.05 -14.81 1.23
N THR A 133 1.58 -14.27 0.10
CA THR A 133 2.42 -13.68 -0.95
C THR A 133 1.70 -12.45 -1.52
N LEU A 134 2.46 -11.50 -2.07
CA LEU A 134 1.93 -10.34 -2.80
C LEU A 134 1.48 -10.68 -4.23
N LYS A 135 1.94 -11.81 -4.80
CA LYS A 135 1.59 -12.26 -6.15
C LYS A 135 0.08 -12.16 -6.45
N PRO A 136 -0.85 -12.68 -5.62
CA PRO A 136 -2.28 -12.64 -5.94
C PRO A 136 -2.82 -11.21 -6.03
N ILE A 137 -2.45 -10.34 -5.09
CA ILE A 137 -2.93 -8.96 -5.08
C ILE A 137 -2.33 -8.13 -6.22
N ILE A 138 -1.04 -8.30 -6.51
CA ILE A 138 -0.39 -7.63 -7.64
C ILE A 138 -1.05 -8.08 -8.96
N SER A 139 -1.37 -9.37 -9.08
CA SER A 139 -2.09 -9.90 -10.24
C SER A 139 -3.46 -9.26 -10.41
N GLU A 140 -4.20 -9.09 -9.30
CA GLU A 140 -5.53 -8.47 -9.34
C GLU A 140 -5.47 -6.99 -9.68
N ALA A 141 -4.50 -6.25 -9.13
CA ALA A 141 -4.27 -4.85 -9.47
C ALA A 141 -3.93 -4.66 -10.95
N ILE A 142 -3.14 -5.57 -11.55
CA ILE A 142 -2.87 -5.57 -12.99
C ILE A 142 -4.16 -5.78 -13.79
N LYS A 143 -5.04 -6.71 -13.37
CA LYS A 143 -6.33 -6.93 -14.06
C LYS A 143 -7.22 -5.70 -14.03
N ILE A 144 -7.35 -5.06 -12.86
CA ILE A 144 -8.11 -3.81 -12.71
C ILE A 144 -7.54 -2.72 -13.63
N MET A 145 -6.22 -2.55 -13.64
CA MET A 145 -5.56 -1.60 -14.51
C MET A 145 -5.83 -1.88 -16.00
N GLN A 146 -5.77 -3.15 -16.41
CA GLN A 146 -6.07 -3.54 -17.80
C GLN A 146 -7.52 -3.28 -18.20
N TYR A 147 -8.46 -3.30 -17.26
CA TYR A 147 -9.85 -2.92 -17.47
C TYR A 147 -9.99 -1.38 -17.55
N ASN A 148 -9.40 -0.66 -16.59
CA ASN A 148 -9.44 0.80 -16.47
C ASN A 148 -8.20 1.46 -17.09
N LYS A 149 -7.96 1.24 -18.38
CA LYS A 149 -6.75 1.73 -19.06
C LYS A 149 -6.58 3.26 -18.99
N ASN A 150 -5.35 3.70 -19.20
CA ASN A 150 -4.95 5.11 -19.41
C ASN A 150 -5.09 6.00 -18.17
N MET A 151 -4.82 5.42 -17.00
CA MET A 151 -4.58 6.16 -15.77
C MET A 151 -3.56 5.43 -14.91
N LEU A 152 -2.94 6.20 -14.01
CA LEU A 152 -2.09 5.63 -12.98
C LEU A 152 -2.96 4.75 -12.05
N HIS A 153 -2.48 3.55 -11.73
CA HIS A 153 -3.05 2.76 -10.64
C HIS A 153 -2.08 2.77 -9.47
N ILE A 154 -2.61 2.98 -8.27
CA ILE A 154 -1.83 2.96 -7.03
C ILE A 154 -2.38 1.81 -6.19
N LEU A 155 -1.63 0.73 -6.08
CA LEU A 155 -1.93 -0.37 -5.18
C LEU A 155 -1.32 -0.06 -3.81
N VAL A 156 -2.17 0.10 -2.80
CA VAL A 156 -1.76 0.27 -1.40
C VAL A 156 -1.97 -1.04 -0.65
N ILE A 157 -0.87 -1.62 -0.19
CA ILE A 157 -0.85 -2.88 0.58
C ILE A 157 -0.57 -2.55 2.04
N LEU A 158 -1.47 -2.96 2.93
CA LEU A 158 -1.27 -2.89 4.37
C LEU A 158 -0.96 -4.31 4.86
N THR A 159 0.19 -4.48 5.52
CA THR A 159 0.69 -5.79 5.95
C THR A 159 1.56 -5.66 7.19
N ASP A 160 1.72 -6.76 7.93
CA ASP A 160 2.60 -6.84 9.09
C ASP A 160 4.02 -7.32 8.79
N GLY A 161 4.34 -7.55 7.51
CA GLY A 161 5.73 -7.72 7.05
C GLY A 161 6.16 -9.15 6.76
N GLU A 162 5.29 -10.14 6.95
CA GLU A 162 5.64 -11.54 6.70
C GLU A 162 5.11 -12.02 5.33
N VAL A 163 6.03 -12.38 4.43
CA VAL A 163 5.74 -13.06 3.17
C VAL A 163 6.42 -14.43 3.14
N SER A 164 5.73 -15.42 2.60
CA SER A 164 6.16 -16.83 2.62
C SER A 164 7.03 -17.22 1.43
N ASN A 165 7.06 -16.41 0.35
CA ASN A 165 7.88 -16.65 -0.82
C ASN A 165 8.33 -15.31 -1.43
N PRO A 166 9.43 -14.73 -0.92
CA PRO A 166 9.91 -13.44 -1.42
C PRO A 166 10.33 -13.47 -2.90
N GLU A 167 10.77 -14.62 -3.41
CA GLU A 167 11.21 -14.76 -4.80
C GLU A 167 10.05 -14.59 -5.79
N ILE A 168 8.88 -15.21 -5.52
CA ILE A 168 7.71 -15.06 -6.40
C ILE A 168 7.15 -13.64 -6.33
N ASP A 169 7.22 -13.00 -5.16
CA ASP A 169 6.78 -11.61 -5.00
C ASP A 169 7.68 -10.65 -5.77
N ALA A 170 9.00 -10.85 -5.71
CA ALA A 170 9.96 -10.13 -6.53
C ALA A 170 9.65 -10.25 -8.03
N GLU A 171 9.35 -11.46 -8.52
CA GLU A 171 8.97 -11.69 -9.93
C GLU A 171 7.71 -10.91 -10.33
N TYR A 172 6.70 -10.88 -9.46
CA TYR A 172 5.45 -10.19 -9.73
C TYR A 172 5.56 -8.66 -9.60
N ILE A 173 6.41 -8.16 -8.71
CA ILE A 173 6.76 -6.73 -8.64
C ILE A 173 7.48 -6.30 -9.93
N ILE A 174 8.43 -7.10 -10.42
CA ILE A 174 9.11 -6.85 -11.70
C ILE A 174 8.10 -6.85 -12.86
N LYS A 175 7.19 -7.83 -12.91
CA LYS A 175 6.13 -7.89 -13.91
C LYS A 175 5.21 -6.65 -13.84
N ALA A 176 4.85 -6.19 -12.65
CA ALA A 176 4.03 -5.01 -12.45
C ALA A 176 4.67 -3.74 -13.05
N SER A 177 6.00 -3.66 -13.13
CA SER A 177 6.71 -2.51 -13.71
C SER A 177 6.51 -2.35 -15.24
N GLU A 178 5.89 -3.33 -15.92
CA GLU A 178 5.48 -3.21 -17.32
C GLU A 178 4.19 -2.40 -17.51
N TYR A 179 3.56 -1.98 -16.41
CA TYR A 179 2.27 -1.31 -16.38
C TYR A 179 2.36 0.05 -15.66
N PRO A 180 1.41 0.97 -15.86
CA PRO A 180 1.31 2.21 -15.10
C PRO A 180 0.75 1.93 -13.68
N LEU A 181 1.44 1.07 -12.93
CA LEU A 181 1.06 0.58 -11.61
C LEU A 181 2.19 0.88 -10.60
N SER A 182 1.88 1.74 -9.64
CA SER A 182 2.70 2.03 -8.46
C SER A 182 2.23 1.19 -7.29
N ILE A 183 3.15 0.59 -6.55
CA ILE A 183 2.87 -0.22 -5.36
C ILE A 183 3.41 0.51 -4.13
N VAL A 184 2.54 0.83 -3.19
CA VAL A 184 2.86 1.45 -1.90
C VAL A 184 2.56 0.44 -0.81
N THR A 185 3.59 -0.03 -0.11
CA THR A 185 3.43 -0.99 0.98
C THR A 185 3.63 -0.29 2.32
N VAL A 186 2.63 -0.43 3.18
CA VAL A 186 2.55 0.15 4.52
C VAL A 186 2.78 -0.96 5.54
N GLY A 187 3.96 -0.98 6.16
CA GLY A 187 4.33 -1.93 7.21
C GLY A 187 3.73 -1.57 8.56
N LEU A 188 3.01 -2.50 9.17
CA LEU A 188 2.30 -2.31 10.43
C LEU A 188 2.76 -3.33 11.47
N GLY A 189 3.04 -2.89 12.70
CA GLY A 189 3.51 -3.77 13.77
C GLY A 189 5.03 -3.80 13.87
N ASP A 190 5.53 -4.92 14.39
CA ASP A 190 6.88 -5.10 14.88
C ASP A 190 7.84 -5.64 13.78
N GLY A 191 7.33 -5.97 12.60
CA GLY A 191 8.09 -6.63 11.53
C GLY A 191 8.43 -8.09 11.85
N PRO A 192 9.49 -8.65 11.22
CA PRO A 192 10.52 -7.98 10.42
C PRO A 192 10.03 -7.49 9.05
N PHE A 193 10.70 -6.49 8.48
CA PHE A 193 10.38 -5.91 7.17
C PHE A 193 11.50 -6.07 6.13
N ASP A 194 12.52 -6.90 6.41
CA ASP A 194 13.71 -7.04 5.57
C ASP A 194 13.42 -7.35 4.09
N ASP A 195 12.40 -8.17 3.81
CA ASP A 195 12.04 -8.52 2.44
C ASP A 195 11.39 -7.34 1.71
N PHE A 196 10.56 -6.56 2.40
CA PHE A 196 9.98 -5.33 1.86
C PHE A 196 11.03 -4.25 1.59
N GLU A 197 12.02 -4.11 2.47
CA GLU A 197 13.19 -3.24 2.23
C GLU A 197 14.02 -3.72 1.02
N LYS A 198 14.16 -5.04 0.83
CA LYS A 198 14.81 -5.59 -0.38
C LYS A 198 13.97 -5.30 -1.62
N PHE A 199 12.64 -5.35 -1.53
CA PHE A 199 11.75 -5.03 -2.64
C PHE A 199 11.87 -3.58 -3.10
N ASP A 200 11.91 -2.65 -2.15
CA ASP A 200 12.11 -1.23 -2.42
C ASP A 200 13.49 -0.96 -3.04
N ASP A 201 14.59 -1.39 -2.41
CA ASP A 201 15.93 -0.90 -2.79
C ASP A 201 16.75 -1.82 -3.71
N LYS A 202 16.44 -3.12 -3.74
CA LYS A 202 17.35 -4.14 -4.31
C LYS A 202 16.78 -4.91 -5.49
N LEU A 203 15.52 -4.68 -5.87
CA LEU A 203 14.93 -5.32 -7.05
C LEU A 203 15.50 -4.76 -8.35
N ARG A 204 16.36 -5.58 -8.97
CA ARG A 204 16.91 -5.34 -10.31
C ARG A 204 15.94 -5.88 -11.37
N LYS A 205 16.05 -5.39 -12.61
CA LYS A 205 15.27 -5.79 -13.81
C LYS A 205 13.87 -5.19 -13.95
N ARG A 206 13.32 -4.51 -12.93
CA ARG A 206 12.12 -3.68 -13.09
C ARG A 206 12.38 -2.53 -14.09
N LYS A 207 11.37 -2.16 -14.89
CA LYS A 207 11.45 -1.10 -15.91
C LYS A 207 11.62 0.29 -15.29
N PHE A 208 11.04 0.48 -14.12
CA PHE A 208 11.19 1.65 -13.25
C PHE A 208 11.00 1.20 -11.79
N ASP A 209 11.36 2.07 -10.84
CA ASP A 209 11.15 1.81 -9.42
C ASP A 209 9.66 1.90 -9.08
N ASN A 210 8.91 0.80 -9.15
CA ASN A 210 7.45 0.79 -8.98
C ASN A 210 6.98 0.36 -7.59
N PHE A 211 7.88 0.24 -6.61
CA PHE A 211 7.57 -0.31 -5.29
C PHE A 211 8.21 0.53 -4.19
N ASN A 212 7.39 1.12 -3.33
CA ASN A 212 7.81 1.90 -2.16
C ASN A 212 7.37 1.17 -0.88
N PHE A 213 8.28 1.00 0.08
CA PHE A 213 7.96 0.47 1.40
C PHE A 213 8.17 1.53 2.48
N VAL A 214 7.24 1.59 3.44
CA VAL A 214 7.36 2.45 4.61
C VAL A 214 6.92 1.69 5.86
N ASP A 215 7.79 1.66 6.88
CA ASP A 215 7.40 1.26 8.24
C ASP A 215 6.54 2.37 8.86
N TYR A 216 5.23 2.19 8.80
CA TYR A 216 4.27 3.14 9.36
C TYR A 216 4.33 3.16 10.89
N THR A 217 4.66 2.03 11.52
CA THR A 217 4.66 1.91 13.00
C THR A 217 5.81 2.70 13.61
N GLU A 218 7.01 2.57 13.03
CA GLU A 218 8.15 3.38 13.38
C GLU A 218 7.88 4.86 13.09
N LEU A 219 7.34 5.18 11.92
CA LEU A 219 7.07 6.56 11.52
C LEU A 219 6.06 7.25 12.44
N GLU A 220 4.96 6.58 12.75
CA GLU A 220 3.94 7.07 13.68
C GLU A 220 4.51 7.27 15.09
N SER A 221 5.34 6.34 15.56
CA SER A 221 6.00 6.43 16.87
C SER A 221 6.98 7.61 16.95
N ASN A 222 7.77 7.82 15.91
CA ASN A 222 8.76 8.90 15.81
C ASN A 222 8.12 10.28 15.65
N LEU A 223 6.95 10.36 15.00
CA LEU A 223 6.24 11.61 14.74
C LEU A 223 5.11 11.89 15.73
N LYS A 224 4.87 11.08 16.76
CA LYS A 224 3.71 11.20 17.67
C LYS A 224 3.46 12.61 18.23
N ASP A 225 4.51 13.40 18.45
CA ASP A 225 4.44 14.76 19.02
C ASP A 225 4.53 15.85 17.93
N ALA A 226 4.57 15.45 16.65
CA ALA A 226 4.67 16.36 15.54
C ALA A 226 3.35 17.07 15.26
N GLU A 227 3.41 18.38 15.10
CA GLU A 227 2.33 19.11 14.45
C GLU A 227 2.10 18.56 13.03
N LYS A 228 0.81 18.47 12.65
CA LYS A 228 0.35 17.91 11.38
C LYS A 228 0.87 16.50 11.11
N LEU A 229 0.80 15.62 12.12
CA LEU A 229 1.21 14.22 12.04
C LEU A 229 0.76 13.51 10.76
N GLN A 230 -0.54 13.59 10.43
CA GLN A 230 -1.10 12.95 9.24
C GLN A 230 -0.41 13.42 7.95
N GLU A 231 -0.17 14.72 7.80
CA GLU A 231 0.49 15.28 6.61
C GLU A 231 1.92 14.74 6.46
N LYS A 232 2.68 14.70 7.57
CA LYS A 232 4.06 14.20 7.55
C LYS A 232 4.12 12.73 7.21
N ILE A 233 3.23 11.91 7.78
CA ILE A 233 3.14 10.49 7.45
C ILE A 233 2.76 10.31 5.98
N LEU A 234 1.72 11.00 5.53
CA LEU A 234 1.20 10.88 4.17
C LEU A 234 2.28 11.20 3.13
N VAL A 235 3.07 12.24 3.36
CA VAL A 235 4.21 12.57 2.48
C VAL A 235 5.23 11.43 2.43
N GLN A 236 5.57 10.80 3.55
CA GLN A 236 6.49 9.64 3.53
C GLN A 236 5.89 8.45 2.80
N LEU A 237 4.59 8.17 2.94
CA LEU A 237 3.96 7.05 2.24
C LEU A 237 3.99 7.21 0.72
N LEU A 238 4.04 8.46 0.23
CA LEU A 238 3.79 8.77 -1.18
C LEU A 238 4.98 9.39 -1.92
N HIS A 239 6.10 9.66 -1.23
CA HIS A 239 7.20 10.46 -1.76
C HIS A 239 7.77 9.99 -3.11
N GLU A 240 7.68 8.69 -3.43
CA GLU A 240 8.17 8.15 -4.70
C GLU A 240 7.19 8.27 -5.88
N LEU A 241 5.90 8.56 -5.64
CA LEU A 241 4.88 8.63 -6.70
C LEU A 241 5.21 9.62 -7.83
N PRO A 242 5.77 10.83 -7.58
CA PRO A 242 6.13 11.75 -8.65
C PRO A 242 7.23 11.19 -9.54
N GLU A 243 8.29 10.60 -8.98
CA GLU A 243 9.38 9.98 -9.74
C GLU A 243 8.89 8.75 -10.53
N GLN A 244 8.03 7.94 -9.92
CA GLN A 244 7.35 6.82 -10.56
C GLN A 244 6.54 7.28 -11.77
N LEU A 245 5.76 8.34 -11.62
CA LEU A 245 4.94 8.89 -12.71
C LEU A 245 5.80 9.46 -13.85
N ILE A 246 6.91 10.14 -13.53
CA ILE A 246 7.89 10.58 -14.53
C ILE A 246 8.41 9.38 -15.33
N ALA A 247 8.74 8.27 -14.66
CA ALA A 247 9.23 7.08 -15.32
C ALA A 247 8.15 6.40 -16.19
N ILE A 248 6.93 6.28 -15.67
CA ILE A 248 5.75 5.78 -16.40
C ILE A 248 5.51 6.58 -17.70
N ASN A 249 5.60 7.90 -17.62
CA ASN A 249 5.45 8.80 -18.77
C ASN A 249 6.59 8.64 -19.77
N LYS A 250 7.86 8.55 -19.30
CA LYS A 250 9.02 8.30 -20.17
C LYS A 250 8.95 6.95 -20.89
N LEU A 251 8.43 5.93 -20.22
CA LEU A 251 8.21 4.59 -20.77
C LEU A 251 6.95 4.49 -21.64
N LYS A 252 6.15 5.56 -21.73
CA LYS A 252 4.90 5.62 -22.51
C LYS A 252 3.90 4.53 -22.13
N LEU A 253 3.82 4.20 -20.83
CA LEU A 253 2.91 3.16 -20.33
C LEU A 253 1.46 3.67 -20.21
N LEU A 254 1.26 4.98 -20.15
CA LEU A 254 -0.06 5.61 -20.28
C LEU A 254 -0.30 5.90 -21.77
N THR A 255 -1.34 5.32 -22.36
CA THR A 255 -1.68 5.68 -23.76
C THR A 255 -2.45 7.00 -23.77
N GLU A 256 -1.96 7.95 -24.57
CA GLU A 256 -2.72 9.14 -24.93
C GLU A 256 -3.86 8.70 -25.86
N LYS A 257 -5.11 8.94 -25.45
CA LYS A 257 -6.25 8.87 -26.37
C LYS A 257 -6.30 10.17 -27.16
#